data_AF-A0A7J8KFS8-F1
#
_entry.id   AF-A0A7J8KFS8-F1
#
_cell.length_a   1.000
_cell.length_b   1.000
_cell.length_c   1.000
_cell.angle_alpha   90.00
_cell.angle_beta   90.00
_cell.angle_gamma   90.00
#
_symmetry.space_group_name_H-M   'P 1'
#
loop_
_entity.id
_entity.type
_entity.pdbx_description
1 polymer ?
#
loop_
_entity_poly.entity_id
_entity_poly.type
_entity_poly.pdbx_seq_one_letter_code
_entity_poly.pdbx_strand_id
1 'polypeptide(L)'
;MSGSGSTGEMAEGEQRKKIPLVPENLLKKRKAYQALKATQAKQALLEKKEHRKGKELKFKRLEWFLHDAWRQQRDKVRLRRLELKPHGLEMPDEHSLAFVVRIQRINGVSLRVKGTIARLRLKKIFSGVFVKVTPHTIKMLRVVEPYVTWG
;
A
#
# COMPACT_ATOMS: atom_id res chain seq x y z
N MET A 1 67.03 -71.82 3.27
CA MET A 1 67.63 -71.75 4.61
C MET A 1 66.91 -70.62 5.32
N SER A 2 66.25 -70.73 6.46
CA SER A 2 66.12 -71.76 7.50
C SER A 2 64.99 -71.24 8.38
N GLY A 3 64.05 -72.10 8.76
CA GLY A 3 62.93 -71.70 9.61
C GLY A 3 63.32 -71.50 11.07
N SER A 4 62.43 -70.85 11.81
CA SER A 4 62.21 -71.11 13.24
C SER A 4 60.85 -70.51 13.65
N GLY A 5 59.93 -71.36 14.12
CA GLY A 5 58.85 -70.95 15.03
C GLY A 5 59.46 -70.46 16.35
N SER A 6 58.75 -70.04 17.38
CA SER A 6 57.36 -70.10 17.86
C SER A 6 57.21 -68.85 18.77
N THR A 7 56.05 -68.38 19.20
CA THR A 7 55.31 -68.83 20.39
C THR A 7 54.06 -67.96 20.52
N GLY A 8 52.94 -68.54 20.96
CA GLY A 8 51.69 -67.82 21.17
C GLY A 8 51.71 -66.90 22.37
N GLU A 9 50.80 -65.91 22.38
CA GLU A 9 50.48 -65.15 23.57
C GLU A 9 49.00 -64.73 23.58
N MET A 10 48.31 -65.35 24.54
CA MET A 10 47.08 -65.01 25.27
C MET A 10 46.21 -63.83 24.82
N ALA A 11 44.90 -64.08 24.83
CA ALA A 11 43.86 -63.08 24.88
C ALA A 11 44.00 -62.20 26.15
N GLU A 12 44.34 -60.92 25.97
CA GLU A 12 44.18 -59.90 27.00
C GLU A 12 43.06 -58.93 26.63
N GLY A 13 42.25 -58.64 27.65
CA GLY A 13 40.87 -58.18 27.53
C GLY A 13 40.64 -56.88 26.79
N GLU A 14 39.39 -56.73 26.36
CA GLU A 14 38.85 -55.49 25.80
C GLU A 14 39.13 -54.31 26.72
N GLN A 15 40.20 -53.59 26.42
CA GLN A 15 40.48 -52.30 27.02
C GLN A 15 39.33 -51.36 26.64
N ARG A 16 38.42 -51.12 27.58
CA ARG A 16 37.43 -50.05 27.48
C ARG A 16 38.19 -48.75 27.25
N LYS A 17 38.20 -48.28 26.00
CA LYS A 17 38.87 -47.05 25.57
C LYS A 17 38.43 -45.93 26.50
N LYS A 18 39.34 -45.42 27.33
CA LYS A 18 39.10 -44.28 28.22
C LYS A 18 38.75 -43.08 27.34
N ILE A 19 37.48 -42.68 27.37
CA ILE A 19 37.03 -41.47 26.68
C ILE A 19 37.71 -40.28 27.38
N PRO A 20 38.46 -39.42 26.66
CA PRO A 20 39.07 -38.26 27.28
C PRO A 20 37.97 -37.38 27.90
N LEU A 21 38.21 -36.90 29.12
CA LEU A 21 37.25 -36.05 29.84
C LEU A 21 37.16 -34.69 29.14
N VAL A 22 36.29 -34.59 28.14
CA VAL A 22 36.07 -33.36 27.40
C VAL A 22 35.27 -32.39 28.29
N PRO A 23 35.71 -31.14 28.45
CA PRO A 23 34.98 -30.15 29.24
C PRO A 23 33.54 -29.98 28.74
N GLU A 24 32.58 -29.97 29.66
CA GLU A 24 31.15 -29.89 29.33
C GLU A 24 30.79 -28.68 28.45
N ASN A 25 31.47 -27.55 28.67
CA ASN A 25 31.28 -26.33 27.89
C ASN A 25 31.59 -26.53 26.40
N LEU A 26 32.58 -27.37 26.09
CA LEU A 26 32.98 -27.67 24.72
C LEU A 26 31.96 -28.59 24.04
N LEU A 27 31.40 -29.56 24.78
CA LEU A 27 30.33 -30.42 24.29
C LEU A 27 29.03 -29.63 24.02
N LYS A 28 28.67 -28.70 24.92
CA LYS A 28 27.51 -27.80 24.73
C LYS A 28 27.69 -26.93 23.48
N LYS A 29 28.88 -26.35 23.27
CA LYS A 29 29.22 -25.58 22.07
C LYS A 29 29.13 -26.41 20.78
N ARG A 30 29.65 -27.65 20.79
CA ARG A 30 29.58 -28.57 19.63
C ARG A 30 28.13 -28.92 19.27
N LYS A 31 27.29 -29.22 20.26
CA LYS A 31 25.87 -29.51 20.05
C LYS A 31 25.13 -28.30 19.47
N ALA A 32 25.35 -27.11 20.03
CA ALA A 32 24.76 -25.88 19.51
C ALA A 32 25.19 -25.58 18.07
N TYR A 33 26.49 -25.73 17.77
CA TYR A 33 27.02 -25.53 16.42
C TYR A 33 26.46 -26.54 15.41
N GLN A 34 26.34 -27.81 15.78
CA GLN A 34 25.72 -28.84 14.94
C GLN A 34 24.25 -28.55 14.67
N ALA A 35 23.50 -28.08 15.68
CA ALA A 35 22.11 -27.67 15.51
C ALA A 35 21.98 -26.49 14.53
N LEU A 36 22.81 -25.44 14.70
CA LEU A 36 22.84 -24.29 13.79
C LEU A 36 23.21 -24.68 12.35
N LYS A 37 24.20 -25.56 12.18
CA LYS A 37 24.60 -26.03 10.85
C LYS A 37 23.48 -26.85 10.19
N ALA A 38 22.76 -27.66 10.97
CA ALA A 38 21.64 -28.44 10.48
C ALA A 38 20.45 -27.55 10.08
N THR A 39 20.16 -26.48 10.83
CA THR A 39 19.10 -25.53 10.45
C THR A 39 19.46 -24.74 9.20
N GLN A 40 20.69 -24.25 9.09
CA GLN A 40 21.18 -23.54 7.89
C GLN A 40 21.14 -24.45 6.65
N ALA A 41 21.57 -25.71 6.78
CA ALA A 41 21.51 -26.67 5.67
C ALA A 41 20.06 -26.94 5.23
N LYS A 42 19.12 -27.04 6.18
CA LYS A 42 17.68 -27.19 5.88
C LYS A 42 17.14 -25.96 5.15
N GLN A 43 17.47 -24.74 5.60
CA GLN A 43 17.03 -23.49 4.98
C GLN A 43 17.56 -23.38 3.55
N ALA A 44 18.86 -23.62 3.33
CA ALA A 44 19.46 -23.59 2.00
C ALA A 44 18.82 -24.59 1.02
N LEU A 45 18.35 -25.75 1.51
CA LEU A 45 17.62 -26.71 0.68
C LEU A 45 16.21 -26.23 0.32
N LEU A 46 15.53 -25.53 1.22
CA LEU A 46 14.21 -24.94 0.95
C LEU A 46 14.31 -23.82 -0.08
N GLU A 47 15.26 -22.89 0.10
CA GLU A 47 15.52 -21.81 -0.86
C GLU A 47 15.86 -22.36 -2.25
N LYS A 48 16.73 -23.39 -2.33
CA LYS A 48 17.03 -24.06 -3.60
C LYS A 48 15.79 -24.71 -4.24
N LYS A 49 14.86 -25.26 -3.45
CA LYS A 49 13.60 -25.82 -3.96
C LYS A 49 12.69 -24.72 -4.50
N GLU A 50 12.60 -23.58 -3.81
CA GLU A 50 11.81 -22.43 -4.27
C GLU A 50 12.38 -21.83 -5.56
N HIS A 51 13.70 -21.68 -5.65
CA HIS A 51 14.36 -21.18 -6.85
C HIS A 51 14.30 -22.19 -8.02
N ARG A 52 14.41 -23.50 -7.76
CA ARG A 52 14.26 -24.54 -8.80
C ARG A 52 12.88 -24.60 -9.43
N LYS A 53 11.83 -24.18 -8.72
CA LYS A 53 10.48 -24.11 -9.29
C LYS A 53 10.40 -23.14 -10.47
N GLY A 54 11.34 -22.21 -10.61
CA GLY A 54 11.42 -21.29 -11.73
C GLY A 54 10.17 -20.41 -11.87
N LYS A 55 10.22 -19.44 -12.77
CA LYS A 55 8.98 -18.81 -13.26
C LYS A 55 8.47 -19.70 -14.38
N GLU A 56 7.40 -20.44 -14.12
CA GLU A 56 6.68 -21.11 -15.20
C GLU A 56 6.38 -20.07 -16.29
N LEU A 57 6.85 -20.33 -17.51
CA LEU A 57 6.52 -19.50 -18.67
C LEU A 57 5.01 -19.64 -18.88
N LYS A 58 4.25 -18.70 -18.31
CA LYS A 58 2.80 -18.63 -18.48
C LYS A 58 2.51 -18.27 -19.93
N PHE A 59 2.37 -19.29 -20.77
CA PHE A 59 1.94 -19.13 -22.14
C PHE A 59 0.51 -18.59 -22.14
N LYS A 60 0.36 -17.30 -22.47
CA LYS A 60 -0.94 -16.67 -22.59
C LYS A 60 -1.48 -16.98 -24.00
N ARG A 61 -2.70 -17.50 -24.07
CA ARG A 61 -3.41 -17.67 -25.34
C ARG A 61 -3.64 -16.33 -26.01
N LEU A 62 -3.67 -16.30 -27.33
CA LEU A 62 -3.92 -15.09 -28.12
C LEU A 62 -5.24 -14.39 -27.73
N GLU A 63 -6.26 -15.19 -27.42
CA GLU A 63 -7.57 -14.74 -26.91
C GLU A 63 -7.46 -13.82 -25.69
N TRP A 64 -6.50 -14.09 -24.80
CA TRP A 64 -6.28 -13.26 -23.60
C TRP A 64 -5.85 -11.85 -23.98
N PHE A 65 -5.00 -11.70 -25.00
CA PHE A 65 -4.53 -10.39 -25.48
C PHE A 65 -5.67 -9.59 -26.13
N LEU A 66 -6.51 -10.26 -26.94
CA LEU A 66 -7.68 -9.62 -27.54
C LEU A 66 -8.68 -9.16 -26.47
N HIS A 67 -8.96 -10.03 -25.49
CA HIS A 67 -9.86 -9.69 -24.40
C HIS A 67 -9.31 -8.54 -23.54
N ASP A 68 -8.01 -8.52 -23.26
CA ASP A 68 -7.38 -7.44 -22.50
C ASP A 68 -7.39 -6.12 -23.27
N ALA A 69 -7.10 -6.13 -24.57
CA ALA A 69 -7.18 -4.95 -25.43
C ALA A 69 -8.61 -4.35 -25.47
N TRP A 70 -9.63 -5.20 -25.59
CA TRP A 70 -11.03 -4.75 -25.53
C TRP A 70 -11.44 -4.22 -24.15
N ARG A 71 -10.92 -4.81 -23.06
CA ARG A 71 -11.13 -4.29 -21.71
C ARG A 71 -10.50 -2.91 -21.56
N GLN A 72 -9.24 -2.75 -21.94
CA GLN A 72 -8.53 -1.47 -21.90
C GLN A 72 -9.21 -0.39 -22.73
N GLN A 73 -9.71 -0.74 -23.93
CA GLN A 73 -10.42 0.21 -24.78
C GLN A 73 -11.74 0.66 -24.15
N ARG A 74 -12.51 -0.28 -23.57
CA ARG A 74 -13.74 0.06 -22.83
C ARG A 74 -13.45 0.94 -21.62
N ASP A 75 -12.36 0.66 -20.89
CA ASP A 75 -11.94 1.48 -19.76
C ASP A 75 -11.51 2.88 -20.16
N LYS A 76 -10.74 3.03 -21.24
CA LYS A 76 -10.39 4.36 -21.79
C LYS A 76 -11.63 5.17 -22.16
N VAL A 77 -12.62 4.53 -22.80
CA VAL A 77 -13.89 5.17 -23.14
C VAL A 77 -14.69 5.49 -21.88
N ARG A 78 -14.71 4.61 -20.87
CA ARG A 78 -15.37 4.83 -19.58
C ARG A 78 -14.76 6.01 -18.83
N LEU A 79 -13.43 6.09 -18.78
CA LEU A 79 -12.70 7.19 -18.15
C LEU A 79 -12.94 8.51 -18.87
N ARG A 80 -12.84 8.54 -20.21
CA ARG A 80 -13.21 9.73 -20.99
C ARG A 80 -14.66 10.15 -20.76
N ARG A 81 -15.59 9.19 -20.64
CA ARG A 81 -16.99 9.47 -20.29
C ARG A 81 -17.14 9.95 -18.85
N LEU A 82 -16.30 9.53 -17.91
CA LEU A 82 -16.29 10.03 -16.53
C LEU A 82 -15.74 11.46 -16.45
N GLU A 83 -14.71 11.78 -17.23
CA GLU A 83 -14.12 13.13 -17.35
C GLU A 83 -15.06 14.11 -18.06
N LEU A 84 -15.73 13.65 -19.14
CA LEU A 84 -16.68 14.46 -19.91
C LEU A 84 -18.08 14.47 -19.31
N LYS A 85 -18.42 13.47 -18.47
CA LYS A 85 -19.60 13.57 -17.64
C LYS A 85 -19.31 14.78 -16.77
N PRO A 86 -20.10 15.86 -16.87
CA PRO A 86 -19.90 16.99 -15.98
C PRO A 86 -19.91 16.38 -14.60
N HIS A 87 -18.84 16.57 -13.85
CA HIS A 87 -18.86 16.26 -12.44
C HIS A 87 -19.93 17.19 -11.85
N GLY A 88 -21.18 16.75 -11.92
CA GLY A 88 -22.22 17.24 -11.06
C GLY A 88 -21.69 16.92 -9.68
N LEU A 89 -21.02 17.91 -9.08
CA LEU A 89 -20.49 17.93 -7.71
C LEU A 89 -19.03 17.47 -7.48
N GLU A 90 -18.11 17.42 -8.46
CA GLU A 90 -16.69 17.50 -8.06
C GLU A 90 -16.31 18.96 -7.96
N MET A 91 -16.10 19.36 -6.71
CA MET A 91 -15.48 20.60 -6.34
C MET A 91 -13.97 20.38 -6.49
N PRO A 92 -13.28 20.92 -7.52
CA PRO A 92 -11.85 21.01 -7.47
C PRO A 92 -11.53 22.28 -6.68
N ASP A 93 -11.01 22.08 -5.48
CA ASP A 93 -9.77 22.69 -5.00
C ASP A 93 -9.84 23.06 -3.52
N GLU A 94 -8.69 22.89 -2.87
CA GLU A 94 -8.35 23.19 -1.48
C GLU A 94 -8.42 24.69 -1.14
N HIS A 95 -9.25 25.48 -1.85
CA HIS A 95 -9.39 26.90 -1.61
C HIS A 95 -10.31 27.13 -0.41
N SER A 96 -9.69 27.31 0.76
CA SER A 96 -10.36 27.63 2.02
C SER A 96 -11.10 28.98 1.98
N LEU A 97 -10.89 29.83 0.96
CA LEU A 97 -11.39 31.20 0.89
C LEU A 97 -12.06 31.49 -0.45
N ALA A 98 -13.22 32.14 -0.43
CA ALA A 98 -13.91 32.67 -1.59
C ALA A 98 -14.13 34.18 -1.43
N PHE A 99 -14.06 34.91 -2.53
CA PHE A 99 -14.45 36.31 -2.59
C PHE A 99 -15.85 36.43 -3.16
N VAL A 100 -16.73 37.09 -2.42
CA VAL A 100 -18.17 37.13 -2.71
C VAL A 100 -18.58 38.56 -3.01
N VAL A 101 -19.08 38.84 -4.21
CA VAL A 101 -19.46 40.19 -4.68
C VAL A 101 -20.95 40.25 -5.01
N ARG A 102 -21.64 41.27 -4.50
CA ARG A 102 -23.05 41.48 -4.82
C ARG A 102 -23.22 42.26 -6.13
N ILE A 103 -23.92 41.65 -7.10
CA ILE A 103 -24.12 42.23 -8.44
C ILE A 103 -25.52 42.80 -8.68
N GLN A 104 -26.55 42.35 -7.95
CA GLN A 104 -27.93 42.76 -8.17
C GLN A 104 -28.58 43.49 -6.97
N ARG A 105 -29.62 44.29 -7.26
CA ARG A 105 -30.52 44.87 -6.25
C ARG A 105 -31.51 43.80 -5.77
N ILE A 106 -31.92 43.86 -4.50
CA ILE A 106 -32.70 42.80 -3.81
C ILE A 106 -34.12 43.27 -3.44
N ASN A 107 -34.76 44.00 -4.34
CA ASN A 107 -36.13 44.47 -4.14
C ASN A 107 -37.10 43.31 -4.42
N GLY A 108 -38.06 43.06 -3.53
CA GLY A 108 -39.08 42.00 -3.72
C GLY A 108 -38.63 40.55 -3.51
N VAL A 109 -37.38 40.28 -3.12
CA VAL A 109 -36.92 38.89 -2.89
C VAL A 109 -37.36 38.31 -1.54
N SER A 110 -37.35 36.99 -1.46
CA SER A 110 -37.72 36.23 -0.26
C SER A 110 -36.90 36.63 0.98
N LEU A 111 -37.52 36.52 2.16
CA LEU A 111 -36.88 36.83 3.44
C LEU A 111 -35.63 35.98 3.68
N ARG A 112 -35.63 34.73 3.19
CA ARG A 112 -34.48 33.82 3.27
C ARG A 112 -33.26 34.36 2.53
N VAL A 113 -33.45 34.89 1.31
CA VAL A 113 -32.37 35.50 0.52
C VAL A 113 -31.87 36.78 1.19
N LYS A 114 -32.79 37.67 1.61
CA LYS A 114 -32.42 38.93 2.31
C LYS A 114 -31.62 38.67 3.58
N GLY A 115 -32.06 37.70 4.39
CA GLY A 115 -31.36 37.31 5.62
C GLY A 115 -29.97 36.72 5.37
N THR A 116 -29.81 35.94 4.29
CA THR A 116 -28.52 35.35 3.90
C THR A 116 -27.54 36.43 3.45
N ILE A 117 -27.97 37.38 2.61
CA ILE A 117 -27.16 38.52 2.15
C ILE A 117 -26.78 39.44 3.31
N ALA A 118 -27.71 39.68 4.24
CA ALA A 118 -27.43 40.46 5.45
C ALA A 118 -26.37 39.78 6.35
N ARG A 119 -26.41 38.45 6.48
CA ARG A 119 -25.42 37.66 7.22
C ARG A 119 -24.02 37.76 6.60
N LEU A 120 -23.94 37.77 5.26
CA LEU A 120 -22.70 38.00 4.51
C LEU A 120 -22.23 39.46 4.53
N ARG A 121 -23.01 40.38 5.15
CA ARG A 121 -22.72 41.83 5.25
C ARG A 121 -22.71 42.59 3.92
N LEU A 122 -23.33 42.05 2.87
CA LEU A 122 -23.38 42.62 1.52
C LEU A 122 -24.53 43.63 1.36
N LYS A 123 -24.43 44.78 2.07
CA LYS A 123 -25.49 45.81 2.09
C LYS A 123 -25.55 46.64 0.79
N LYS A 124 -24.39 47.02 0.25
CA LYS A 124 -24.28 47.88 -0.95
C LYS A 124 -24.20 47.01 -2.21
N ILE A 125 -24.57 47.57 -3.36
CA ILE A 125 -24.27 46.93 -4.65
C ILE A 125 -22.77 47.08 -4.93
N PHE A 126 -22.16 46.08 -5.57
CA PHE A 126 -20.71 46.00 -5.82
C PHE A 126 -19.83 46.02 -4.56
N SER A 127 -20.39 45.73 -3.39
CA SER A 127 -19.57 45.40 -2.21
C SER A 127 -19.12 43.95 -2.27
N GLY A 128 -17.90 43.68 -1.81
CA GLY A 128 -17.33 42.34 -1.71
C GLY A 128 -16.92 41.96 -0.28
N VAL A 129 -16.99 40.68 0.05
CA VAL A 129 -16.55 40.12 1.35
C VAL A 129 -15.82 38.80 1.10
N PHE A 130 -14.70 38.60 1.81
CA PHE A 130 -14.02 37.30 1.86
C PHE A 130 -14.73 36.36 2.84
N VAL A 131 -15.04 35.15 2.39
CA VAL A 131 -15.78 34.14 3.15
C VAL A 131 -14.99 32.85 3.16
N LYS A 132 -14.80 32.26 4.34
CA LYS A 132 -14.23 30.92 4.45
C LYS A 132 -15.17 29.90 3.82
N VAL A 133 -14.66 29.09 2.92
CA VAL A 133 -15.41 28.05 2.22
C VAL A 133 -15.58 26.86 3.16
N THR A 134 -16.82 26.61 3.53
CA THR A 134 -17.26 25.49 4.38
C THR A 134 -18.48 24.86 3.71
N PRO A 135 -18.82 23.58 4.01
CA PRO A 135 -20.01 22.96 3.44
C PRO A 135 -21.31 23.74 3.72
N HIS A 136 -21.36 24.49 4.82
CA HIS A 136 -22.48 25.37 5.14
C HIS A 136 -22.48 26.65 4.30
N THR A 137 -21.34 27.33 4.17
CA THR A 137 -21.26 28.57 3.39
C THR A 137 -21.50 28.32 1.91
N ILE A 138 -21.08 27.18 1.35
CA ILE A 138 -21.40 26.78 -0.02
C ILE A 138 -22.92 26.63 -0.21
N LYS A 139 -23.63 25.97 0.72
CA LYS A 139 -25.09 25.86 0.66
C LYS A 139 -25.78 27.22 0.75
N MET A 140 -25.27 28.13 1.57
CA MET A 140 -25.76 29.51 1.64
C MET A 140 -25.53 30.27 0.32
N LEU A 141 -24.32 30.17 -0.25
CA LEU A 141 -23.95 30.85 -1.49
C LEU A 141 -24.83 30.39 -2.65
N ARG A 142 -25.15 29.09 -2.74
CA ARG A 142 -26.10 28.55 -3.73
C ARG A 142 -27.50 29.15 -3.64
N VAL A 143 -27.97 29.51 -2.44
CA VAL A 143 -29.29 30.15 -2.26
C VAL A 143 -29.30 31.59 -2.79
N VAL A 144 -28.15 32.28 -2.75
CA VAL A 144 -28.01 33.69 -3.14
C VAL A 144 -27.28 33.88 -4.48
N GLU A 145 -26.94 32.78 -5.15
CA GLU A 145 -26.20 32.71 -6.42
C GLU A 145 -26.77 33.63 -7.52
N PRO A 146 -28.10 33.82 -7.67
CA PRO A 146 -28.61 34.75 -8.68
C PRO A 146 -28.25 36.22 -8.44
N TYR A 147 -27.94 36.61 -7.19
CA TYR A 147 -27.73 38.01 -6.80
C TYR A 147 -26.26 38.35 -6.54
N VAL A 148 -25.41 37.33 -6.51
CA VAL A 148 -24.05 37.38 -6.00
C VAL A 148 -23.16 36.50 -6.85
N THR A 149 -22.03 37.03 -7.28
CA THR A 149 -20.97 36.25 -7.93
C THR A 149 -19.88 35.95 -6.91
N TRP A 150 -19.29 34.77 -6.98
CA TRP A 150 -18.23 34.35 -6.06
C TRP A 150 -17.26 33.39 -6.73
N GLY A 151 -16.02 33.39 -6.23
CA GLY A 151 -14.91 32.57 -6.71
C GLY A 151 -13.67 32.76 -5.85
#